data_AF-A0A1E4T1I7-F1
#
_entry.id   AF-A0A1E4T1I7-F1
#
_cell.length_a   1.000
_cell.length_b   1.000
_cell.length_c   1.000
_cell.angle_alpha   90.00
_cell.angle_beta   90.00
_cell.angle_gamma   90.00
#
_symmetry.space_group_name_H-M   'P 1'
#
loop_
_entity.id
_entity.type
_entity.pdbx_description
1 polymer ?
#
loop_
_entity_poly.entity_id
_entity_poly.type
_entity_poly.pdbx_seq_one_letter_code
_entity_poly.pdbx_strand_id
1 'polypeptide(L)'
;MDSSQLHTKLIQKKTELENLKKINELTVNLNEKLIDFGNQLENLDSESESIEKVTGNWLQVIRAISLASNSLMSYKENEQEGDGDDKPMTERLVRCKLDKD
;
A
#
# COMPACT_ATOMS: atom_id res chain seq x y z
N MET A 1 -38.28 -37.79 45.11
CA MET A 1 -36.88 -37.60 44.65
C MET A 1 -36.79 -36.71 43.40
N ASP A 2 -37.86 -36.56 42.61
CA ASP A 2 -37.83 -35.87 41.31
C ASP A 2 -37.60 -34.35 41.36
N SER A 3 -38.06 -33.67 42.41
CA SER A 3 -37.89 -32.20 42.56
C SER A 3 -36.41 -31.79 42.68
N SER A 4 -35.60 -32.60 43.36
CA SER A 4 -34.15 -32.37 43.49
C SER A 4 -33.42 -32.52 42.15
N GLN A 5 -33.77 -33.55 41.36
CA GLN A 5 -33.17 -33.79 40.04
C GLN A 5 -33.51 -32.69 39.02
N LEU A 6 -34.74 -32.16 39.06
CA LEU A 6 -35.15 -31.00 38.25
C LEU A 6 -34.34 -29.75 38.61
N HIS A 7 -34.14 -29.50 39.90
CA HIS A 7 -33.35 -28.37 40.37
C HIS A 7 -31.88 -28.47 39.90
N THR A 8 -31.28 -29.66 39.96
CA THR A 8 -29.93 -29.90 39.43
C THR A 8 -29.84 -29.65 37.93
N LYS A 9 -30.81 -30.13 37.13
CA LYS A 9 -30.85 -29.88 35.68
C LYS A 9 -31.02 -28.39 35.35
N LEU A 10 -31.81 -27.67 36.14
CA LEU A 10 -32.01 -26.23 35.97
C LEU A 10 -30.71 -25.46 36.21
N ILE A 11 -29.97 -25.80 37.28
CA ILE A 11 -28.67 -25.20 37.57
C ILE A 11 -27.68 -25.48 36.44
N GLN A 12 -27.60 -26.73 35.96
CA GLN A 12 -26.75 -27.11 34.83
C GLN A 12 -27.08 -26.30 33.56
N LYS A 13 -28.36 -26.17 33.21
CA LYS A 13 -28.79 -25.40 32.04
C LYS A 13 -28.52 -23.91 32.18
N LYS A 14 -28.64 -23.35 33.39
CA LYS A 14 -28.27 -21.96 33.66
C LYS A 14 -26.77 -21.73 33.47
N THR A 15 -25.92 -22.64 33.97
CA THR A 15 -24.46 -22.55 33.78
C THR A 15 -24.05 -22.70 32.31
N GLU A 16 -24.70 -23.60 31.58
CA GLU A 16 -24.48 -23.79 30.14
C GLU A 16 -24.84 -22.52 29.35
N LEU A 17 -25.95 -21.86 29.72
CA LEU A 17 -26.38 -20.62 29.11
C LEU A 17 -25.41 -19.46 29.39
N GLU A 18 -24.89 -19.36 30.61
CA GLU A 18 -23.85 -18.36 30.93
C GLU A 18 -22.56 -18.59 30.13
N ASN A 19 -22.15 -19.85 29.97
CA ASN A 19 -21.01 -20.19 29.11
C ASN A 19 -21.26 -19.82 27.65
N LEU A 20 -22.45 -20.09 27.12
CA LEU A 20 -22.82 -19.73 25.75
C LEU A 20 -22.84 -18.21 25.53
N LYS A 21 -23.31 -17.44 26.52
CA LYS A 21 -23.25 -15.97 26.47
C LYS A 21 -21.82 -15.47 26.43
N LYS A 22 -20.93 -16.04 27.24
CA LYS A 22 -19.51 -15.69 27.23
C LYS A 22 -18.85 -16.02 25.89
N ILE A 23 -19.18 -17.16 25.30
CA ILE A 23 -18.69 -17.52 23.96
C ILE A 23 -19.22 -16.53 22.91
N ASN A 24 -20.49 -16.14 22.99
CA ASN A 24 -21.07 -15.16 22.09
C ASN A 24 -20.36 -13.80 22.21
N GLU A 25 -20.14 -13.30 23.42
CA GLU A 25 -19.40 -12.07 23.68
C GLU A 25 -17.96 -12.14 23.14
N LEU A 26 -17.27 -13.26 23.37
CA LEU A 26 -15.93 -13.48 22.81
C LEU A 26 -15.95 -13.51 21.27
N THR A 27 -17.00 -14.06 20.67
CA THR A 27 -17.17 -14.10 19.20
C THR A 27 -17.42 -12.70 18.63
N VAL A 28 -18.22 -11.87 19.31
CA VAL A 28 -18.44 -10.47 18.93
C VAL A 28 -17.13 -9.69 18.99
N ASN A 29 -16.40 -9.79 20.11
CA ASN A 29 -15.09 -9.15 20.24
C ASN A 29 -14.09 -9.60 19.18
N LEU A 30 -14.08 -10.90 18.83
CA LEU A 30 -13.23 -11.43 17.78
C LEU A 30 -13.61 -10.86 16.41
N ASN A 31 -14.91 -10.77 16.11
CA ASN A 31 -15.40 -10.19 14.87
C ASN A 31 -15.00 -8.71 14.73
N GLU A 32 -15.14 -7.92 15.81
CA GLU A 32 -14.69 -6.53 15.83
C GLU A 32 -13.19 -6.40 15.54
N LYS A 33 -12.36 -7.27 16.13
CA LYS A 33 -10.92 -7.30 15.84
C LYS A 33 -10.58 -7.72 14.41
N LEU A 34 -11.36 -8.61 13.81
CA LEU A 34 -11.17 -8.99 12.40
C LEU A 34 -11.51 -7.85 11.45
N ILE A 35 -12.53 -7.04 11.77
CA ILE A 35 -12.88 -5.83 11.02
C ILE A 35 -11.74 -4.81 11.12
N ASP A 36 -11.24 -4.53 12.34
CA ASP A 36 -10.14 -3.59 12.54
C ASP A 36 -8.85 -4.04 11.82
N PHE A 37 -8.54 -5.35 11.87
CA PHE A 37 -7.43 -5.92 11.12
C PHE A 37 -7.61 -5.79 9.60
N GLY A 38 -8.83 -5.97 9.09
CA GLY A 38 -9.14 -5.73 7.67
C GLY A 38 -8.87 -4.30 7.25
N ASN A 39 -9.30 -3.32 8.06
CA ASN A 39 -9.05 -1.89 7.80
C ASN A 39 -7.55 -1.57 7.83
N GLN A 40 -6.78 -2.18 8.73
CA GLN A 40 -5.32 -2.03 8.75
C GLN A 40 -4.66 -2.61 7.51
N LEU A 41 -5.17 -3.74 6.98
CA LEU A 41 -4.67 -4.33 5.74
C LEU A 41 -4.93 -3.42 4.53
N GLU A 42 -6.11 -2.82 4.46
CA GLU A 42 -6.47 -1.84 3.43
C GLU A 42 -5.62 -0.57 3.50
N ASN A 43 -5.35 -0.09 4.72
CA ASN A 43 -4.44 1.04 4.92
C ASN A 43 -3.02 0.70 4.45
N LEU A 44 -2.49 -0.48 4.78
CA LEU A 44 -1.17 -0.92 4.30
C LEU A 44 -1.10 -1.01 2.77
N ASP A 45 -2.17 -1.46 2.11
CA ASP A 45 -2.25 -1.49 0.65
C ASP A 45 -2.21 -0.06 0.06
N SER A 46 -2.99 0.86 0.63
CA SER A 46 -2.99 2.27 0.21
C SER A 46 -1.65 2.99 0.46
N GLU A 47 -0.96 2.66 1.55
CA GLU A 47 0.37 3.16 1.86
C GLU A 47 1.42 2.57 0.91
N SER A 48 1.29 1.30 0.53
CA SER A 48 2.12 0.65 -0.48
C SER A 48 2.03 1.37 -1.83
N GLU A 49 0.85 1.80 -2.27
CA GLU A 49 0.70 2.63 -3.48
C GLU A 49 1.48 3.95 -3.41
N SER A 50 1.57 4.55 -2.22
CA SER A 50 2.33 5.79 -2.02
C SER A 50 3.83 5.54 -2.18
N ILE A 51 4.32 4.40 -1.69
CA ILE A 51 5.70 3.95 -1.90
C ILE A 51 5.94 3.65 -3.38
N GLU A 52 5.01 3.01 -4.08
CA GLU A 52 5.10 2.77 -5.52
C GLU A 52 5.20 4.10 -6.30
N LYS A 53 4.39 5.11 -5.96
CA LYS A 53 4.45 6.43 -6.59
C LYS A 53 5.81 7.11 -6.38
N VAL A 54 6.35 7.07 -5.16
CA VAL A 54 7.66 7.66 -4.83
C VAL A 54 8.78 6.92 -5.55
N THR A 55 8.80 5.59 -5.49
CA THR A 55 9.82 4.76 -6.16
C THR A 55 9.76 4.91 -7.69
N GLY A 56 8.56 4.98 -8.27
CA GLY A 56 8.34 5.25 -9.68
C GLY A 56 8.85 6.63 -10.11
N ASN A 57 8.72 7.65 -9.27
CA ASN A 57 9.32 8.97 -9.51
C ASN A 57 10.86 8.90 -9.48
N TRP A 58 11.44 8.29 -8.45
CA TRP A 58 12.90 8.13 -8.34
C TRP A 58 13.49 7.36 -9.52
N LEU A 59 12.79 6.34 -10.03
CA LEU A 59 13.20 5.63 -11.23
C LEU A 59 13.22 6.54 -12.47
N GLN A 60 12.26 7.45 -12.61
CA GLN A 60 12.25 8.44 -13.71
C GLN A 60 13.40 9.43 -13.58
N VAL A 61 13.69 9.92 -12.37
CA VAL A 61 14.83 10.82 -12.09
C VAL A 61 16.15 10.13 -12.45
N ILE A 62 16.38 8.90 -11.99
CA ILE A 62 17.60 8.14 -12.29
C ILE A 62 17.74 7.94 -13.80
N ARG A 63 16.67 7.53 -14.49
CA ARG A 63 16.69 7.36 -15.96
C ARG A 63 17.03 8.66 -16.69
N ALA A 64 16.45 9.78 -16.28
CA ALA A 64 16.72 11.08 -16.89
C ALA A 64 18.20 11.48 -16.71
N ILE A 65 18.76 11.27 -15.52
CA ILE A 65 20.18 11.53 -15.25
C ILE A 65 21.08 10.61 -16.09
N SER A 66 20.76 9.31 -16.16
CA SER A 66 21.55 8.36 -16.97
C SER A 66 21.52 8.72 -18.46
N LEU A 67 20.35 9.08 -19.00
CA LEU A 67 20.22 9.54 -20.39
C LEU A 67 21.00 10.82 -20.63
N ALA A 68 20.91 11.81 -19.74
CA ALA A 68 21.67 13.05 -19.84
C ALA A 68 23.18 12.82 -19.72
N SER A 69 23.62 11.93 -18.81
CA SER A 69 25.03 11.57 -18.64
C SER A 69 25.60 10.88 -19.87
N ASN A 70 24.87 9.93 -20.45
CA ASN A 70 25.29 9.25 -21.68
C ASN A 70 25.30 10.22 -22.87
N SER A 71 24.27 11.06 -22.99
CA SER A 71 24.21 12.12 -23.99
C SER A 71 25.41 13.06 -23.90
N LEU A 72 25.78 13.49 -22.68
CA LEU A 72 26.97 14.31 -22.44
C LEU A 72 28.27 13.61 -22.85
N MET A 73 28.38 12.30 -22.61
CA MET A 73 29.55 11.51 -22.99
C MET A 73 29.66 11.39 -24.52
N SER A 74 28.56 11.07 -25.20
CA SER A 74 28.50 11.05 -26.67
C SER A 74 28.75 12.43 -27.28
N TYR A 75 28.31 13.52 -26.65
CA TYR A 75 28.65 14.87 -27.10
C TYR A 75 30.15 15.16 -26.99
N LYS A 76 30.82 14.71 -25.93
CA LYS A 76 32.28 14.86 -25.78
C LYS A 76 33.08 14.02 -26.76
N GLU A 77 32.61 12.82 -27.10
CA GLU A 77 33.24 11.96 -28.12
C GLU A 77 33.07 12.55 -29.53
N ASN A 78 31.87 13.05 -29.86
CA ASN A 78 31.57 13.66 -31.15
C ASN A 78 32.19 15.06 -31.34
N GLU A 79 32.61 15.74 -30.26
CA GLU A 79 33.36 17.01 -30.33
C GLU A 79 34.82 16.82 -30.76
N GLN A 80 35.33 15.58 -30.78
CA GLN A 80 36.67 15.27 -31.31
C GLN A 80 36.67 15.01 -32.83
N GLU A 81 35.51 14.79 -33.45
CA GLU A 81 35.36 14.51 -34.89
C GLU A 81 34.53 15.61 -35.58
N GLY A 82 35.12 16.79 -35.79
CA GLY A 82 34.63 17.77 -36.77
C GLY A 82 34.01 19.06 -36.20
N ASP A 83 34.72 20.16 -36.42
CA ASP A 83 34.22 21.53 -36.35
C ASP A 83 33.16 21.74 -37.46
N GLY A 84 31.93 22.08 -37.08
CA GLY A 84 30.83 22.29 -38.03
C GLY A 84 29.51 22.64 -37.36
N ASP A 85 29.02 23.85 -37.63
CA ASP A 85 27.84 24.58 -37.15
C ASP A 85 26.46 23.89 -37.36
N ASP A 86 26.43 22.57 -37.56
CA ASP A 86 25.23 21.79 -37.97
C ASP A 86 24.84 20.72 -36.93
N LYS A 87 25.10 20.98 -35.64
CA LYS A 87 24.70 20.11 -34.53
C LYS A 87 23.21 20.36 -34.23
N PRO A 88 22.31 19.38 -34.40
CA PRO A 88 20.88 19.59 -34.17
C PRO A 88 20.65 19.97 -32.70
N MET A 89 20.15 21.19 -32.49
CA MET A 89 19.76 21.69 -31.18
C MET A 89 18.65 20.80 -30.63
N THR A 90 18.84 20.25 -29.44
CA THR A 90 17.85 19.37 -28.82
C THR A 90 16.58 20.14 -28.51
N GLU A 91 15.44 19.59 -28.90
CA GLU A 91 14.13 20.18 -28.63
C GLU A 91 13.89 20.27 -27.12
N ARG A 92 13.29 21.38 -26.67
CA ARG A 92 13.07 21.69 -25.24
C ARG A 92 11.66 21.34 -24.75
N LEU A 93 10.98 20.43 -25.44
CA LEU A 93 9.61 20.06 -25.11
C LEU A 93 9.59 19.17 -23.86
N VAL A 94 8.93 19.63 -22.80
CA VAL A 94 8.75 18.87 -21.55
C VAL A 94 7.27 18.67 -21.25
N ARG A 95 6.94 17.54 -20.61
CA ARG A 95 5.58 17.26 -20.15
C ARG A 95 5.38 17.90 -18.77
N CYS A 96 4.65 19.00 -18.71
CA CYS A 96 4.14 19.56 -17.46
C CYS A 96 2.69 19.10 -17.26
N LYS A 97 2.34 18.67 -16.04
CA LYS A 97 0.92 18.52 -15.69
C LYS A 97 0.32 19.92 -15.61
N LEU A 98 -0.83 20.13 -16.24
CA LEU A 98 -1.65 21.31 -16.00
C LEU A 98 -2.37 21.06 -14.68
N ASP A 99 -2.16 21.95 -13.71
CA ASP A 99 -3.01 21.99 -12.52
C ASP A 99 -4.44 22.25 -13.01
N LYS A 100 -5.35 21.33 -12.68
CA LYS A 100 -6.77 21.54 -12.95
C LYS A 100 -7.28 22.52 -11.89
N ASP A 101 -7.65 23.72 -12.32
CA ASP A 101 -8.48 24.64 -11.52
C ASP A 101 -9.79 23.95 -11.07
#